data_AF-A0A939B744-F1
#
_entry.id   AF-A0A939B744-F1
#
_cell.length_a   1.000
_cell.length_b   1.000
_cell.length_c   1.000
_cell.angle_alpha   90.00
_cell.angle_beta   90.00
_cell.angle_gamma   90.00
#
_symmetry.space_group_name_H-M   'P 1'
#
loop_
_entity.id
_entity.type
_entity.pdbx_description
1 polymer ?
#
loop_
_entity_poly.entity_id
_entity_poly.type
_entity_poly.pdbx_seq_one_letter_code
_entity_poly.pdbx_strand_id
1 'polypeptide(L)'
;MINFTELYDKTIDKLFAFGEKFTSDREMIKDCIQDVFVKLYTKKNELDTVINIESYLYVSLRNRINDEFRHNNHTYENEINDNNIKTLFDESDAFNLECIEEERKKTDKLNEFVKCLSPRQQQIIHLYYIEQRKYDDICRIMGINYQSVRNLMHRSLLKLRFMAAKTEAI
;
A
#
# COMPACT_ATOMS: atom_id res chain seq x y z
N MET A 1 -19.39 2.74 -17.33
CA MET A 1 -19.69 1.72 -16.30
C MET A 1 -18.56 0.71 -16.32
N ILE A 2 -17.88 0.46 -15.20
CA ILE A 2 -16.77 -0.49 -15.15
C ILE A 2 -17.31 -1.90 -15.49
N ASN A 3 -16.73 -2.54 -16.51
CA ASN A 3 -17.02 -3.93 -16.82
C ASN A 3 -16.22 -4.82 -15.86
N PHE A 4 -16.90 -5.35 -14.85
CA PHE A 4 -16.27 -6.07 -13.75
C PHE A 4 -15.62 -7.38 -14.21
N THR A 5 -16.25 -8.09 -15.14
CA THR A 5 -15.71 -9.31 -15.72
C THR A 5 -14.38 -9.03 -16.43
N GLU A 6 -14.35 -8.01 -17.28
CA GLU A 6 -13.13 -7.63 -18.00
C GLU A 6 -12.02 -7.14 -17.07
N LEU A 7 -12.37 -6.41 -15.99
CA LEU A 7 -11.41 -6.01 -14.97
C LEU A 7 -10.82 -7.22 -14.25
N TYR A 8 -11.67 -8.17 -13.85
CA TYR A 8 -11.25 -9.40 -13.18
C TYR A 8 -10.29 -10.19 -14.07
N ASP A 9 -10.69 -10.49 -15.30
CA ASP A 9 -9.89 -11.29 -16.24
C ASP A 9 -8.53 -10.66 -16.54
N LYS A 10 -8.44 -9.32 -16.58
CA LYS A 10 -7.17 -8.62 -16.83
C LYS A 10 -6.23 -8.53 -15.63
N THR A 11 -6.75 -8.65 -14.40
CA THR A 11 -5.97 -8.34 -13.19
C THR A 11 -5.75 -9.53 -12.27
N ILE A 12 -6.55 -10.59 -12.38
CA ILE A 12 -6.50 -11.76 -11.49
C ILE A 12 -5.12 -12.41 -11.44
N ASP A 13 -4.49 -12.66 -12.59
CA ASP A 13 -3.18 -13.32 -12.65
C ASP A 13 -2.08 -12.44 -12.04
N LYS A 14 -2.13 -11.13 -12.30
CA LYS A 14 -1.16 -10.17 -11.74
C LYS A 14 -1.32 -10.03 -10.22
N LEU A 15 -2.56 -9.97 -9.75
CA LEU A 15 -2.88 -9.92 -8.32
C LEU A 15 -2.43 -11.20 -7.62
N PHE A 16 -2.63 -12.36 -8.25
CA PHE A 16 -2.17 -13.62 -7.74
C PHE A 16 -0.63 -13.68 -7.63
N ALA A 17 0.08 -13.35 -8.70
CA ALA A 17 1.54 -13.27 -8.70
C ALA A 17 2.09 -12.26 -7.69
N PHE A 18 1.38 -11.14 -7.49
CA PHE A 18 1.71 -10.18 -6.45
C PHE A 18 1.50 -10.74 -5.04
N GLY A 19 0.42 -11.49 -4.80
CA GLY A 19 0.15 -12.17 -3.54
C GLY A 19 1.22 -13.21 -3.17
N GLU A 20 1.76 -13.91 -4.17
CA GLU A 20 2.84 -14.91 -3.99
C GLU A 20 4.15 -14.29 -3.47
N LYS A 21 4.33 -12.96 -3.61
CA LYS A 21 5.46 -12.25 -2.98
C LYS A 21 5.36 -12.17 -1.45
N PHE A 22 4.18 -12.43 -0.88
CA PHE A 22 3.92 -12.33 0.56
C PHE A 22 3.76 -13.69 1.24
N THR A 23 3.13 -14.66 0.59
CA THR A 23 2.88 -16.01 1.13
C THR A 23 2.96 -17.06 0.03
N SER A 24 3.33 -18.29 0.39
CA SER A 24 3.22 -19.45 -0.50
C SER A 24 1.86 -20.15 -0.38
N ASP A 25 0.99 -19.73 0.54
CA ASP A 25 -0.37 -20.25 0.68
C ASP A 25 -1.27 -19.72 -0.44
N ARG A 26 -1.39 -20.52 -1.49
CA ARG A 26 -2.15 -20.18 -2.71
C ARG A 26 -3.66 -20.07 -2.46
N GLU A 27 -4.21 -20.85 -1.53
CA GLU A 27 -5.65 -20.79 -1.23
C GLU A 27 -5.98 -19.51 -0.46
N MET A 28 -5.15 -19.15 0.53
CA MET A 28 -5.26 -17.87 1.21
C MET A 28 -5.19 -16.68 0.24
N ILE A 29 -4.29 -16.73 -0.76
CA ILE A 29 -4.20 -15.68 -1.79
C ILE A 29 -5.51 -15.58 -2.60
N LYS A 30 -6.06 -16.72 -3.06
CA LYS A 30 -7.32 -16.75 -3.81
C LYS A 30 -8.47 -16.16 -3.00
N ASP A 31 -8.60 -16.57 -1.74
CA ASP A 31 -9.63 -16.06 -0.83
C ASP A 31 -9.48 -14.54 -0.62
N CYS A 32 -8.25 -14.06 -0.41
CA CYS A 32 -7.98 -12.64 -0.29
C CYS A 32 -8.37 -11.85 -1.55
N ILE A 33 -8.05 -12.38 -2.74
CA ILE A 33 -8.43 -11.73 -4.01
C ILE A 33 -9.95 -11.72 -4.15
N GLN A 34 -10.63 -12.83 -3.86
CA GLN A 34 -12.08 -12.92 -3.92
C GLN A 34 -12.72 -11.88 -2.99
N ASP A 35 -12.25 -11.73 -1.76
CA ASP A 35 -12.72 -10.71 -0.83
C ASP A 35 -12.53 -9.28 -1.35
N VAL A 36 -11.40 -8.99 -2.01
CA VAL A 36 -11.14 -7.69 -2.62
C VAL A 36 -12.17 -7.38 -3.70
N PHE A 37 -12.44 -8.34 -4.59
CA PHE A 37 -13.43 -8.16 -5.66
C PHE A 37 -14.86 -8.07 -5.11
N VAL A 38 -15.23 -8.87 -4.10
CA VAL A 38 -16.54 -8.75 -3.43
C VAL A 38 -16.71 -7.37 -2.80
N LYS A 39 -15.69 -6.85 -2.11
CA LYS A 39 -15.69 -5.48 -1.56
C LYS A 39 -15.79 -4.42 -2.65
N LEU A 40 -15.10 -4.61 -3.77
CA LEU A 40 -15.17 -3.70 -4.91
C LEU A 40 -16.59 -3.66 -5.51
N TYR A 41 -17.20 -4.83 -5.70
CA TYR A 41 -18.54 -4.95 -6.27
C TYR A 41 -19.60 -4.33 -5.36
N THR A 42 -19.53 -4.58 -4.05
CA THR A 42 -20.47 -4.02 -3.06
C THR A 42 -20.36 -2.50 -2.94
N LYS A 43 -19.18 -1.92 -3.14
CA LYS A 43 -18.96 -0.47 -3.13
C LYS A 43 -19.02 0.19 -4.51
N LYS A 44 -19.51 -0.51 -5.54
CA LYS A 44 -19.54 -0.05 -6.94
C LYS A 44 -20.07 1.38 -7.12
N ASN A 45 -21.05 1.79 -6.33
CA ASN A 45 -21.68 3.11 -6.43
C ASN A 45 -20.85 4.26 -5.83
N GLU A 46 -19.81 3.95 -5.06
CA GLU A 46 -18.87 4.92 -4.46
C GLU A 46 -17.56 5.05 -5.27
N LEU A 47 -17.37 4.19 -6.28
CA LEU A 47 -16.13 4.09 -7.05
C LEU A 47 -15.91 5.21 -8.08
N ASP A 48 -16.88 6.10 -8.30
CA ASP A 48 -16.71 7.27 -9.19
C ASP A 48 -15.60 8.23 -8.71
N THR A 49 -15.08 8.02 -7.49
CA THR A 49 -13.96 8.78 -6.91
C THR A 49 -12.59 8.10 -7.02
N VAL A 50 -12.52 6.86 -7.53
CA VAL A 50 -11.25 6.10 -7.62
C VAL A 50 -10.53 6.45 -8.93
N ILE A 51 -9.47 7.26 -8.82
CA ILE A 51 -8.65 7.72 -9.95
C ILE A 51 -7.89 6.57 -10.62
N ASN A 52 -7.47 5.55 -9.86
CA ASN A 52 -6.77 4.38 -10.38
C ASN A 52 -7.27 3.08 -9.70
N ILE A 53 -8.07 2.31 -10.43
CA ILE A 53 -8.68 1.06 -9.97
C ILE A 53 -7.64 -0.03 -9.72
N GLU A 54 -6.57 -0.07 -10.51
CA GLU A 54 -5.52 -1.10 -10.42
C GLU A 54 -4.70 -0.90 -9.15
N SER A 55 -4.28 0.33 -8.85
CA SER A 55 -3.62 0.64 -7.58
C SER A 55 -4.50 0.31 -6.36
N TYR A 56 -5.82 0.57 -6.46
CA TYR A 56 -6.76 0.20 -5.41
C TYR A 56 -6.79 -1.32 -5.17
N LEU A 57 -6.78 -2.13 -6.23
CA LEU A 57 -6.78 -3.60 -6.14
C LEU A 57 -5.52 -4.11 -5.44
N TYR A 58 -4.33 -3.66 -5.84
CA TYR A 58 -3.06 -4.08 -5.21
C TYR A 58 -2.99 -3.71 -3.73
N VAL A 59 -3.37 -2.46 -3.39
CA VAL A 59 -3.38 -2.02 -1.99
C VAL A 59 -4.38 -2.81 -1.17
N SER A 60 -5.58 -3.05 -1.72
CA SER A 60 -6.62 -3.82 -1.03
C SER A 60 -6.20 -5.26 -0.79
N LEU A 61 -5.55 -5.90 -1.78
CA LEU A 61 -5.03 -7.25 -1.65
C LEU A 61 -3.93 -7.35 -0.60
N ARG A 62 -2.94 -6.45 -0.65
CA ARG A 62 -1.87 -6.39 0.35
C ARG A 62 -2.42 -6.22 1.76
N ASN A 63 -3.40 -5.33 1.92
CA ASN A 63 -4.04 -5.11 3.22
C ASN A 63 -4.78 -6.36 3.70
N ARG A 64 -5.50 -7.05 2.81
CA ARG A 64 -6.23 -8.27 3.16
C ARG A 64 -5.29 -9.40 3.60
N ILE A 65 -4.20 -9.62 2.86
CA ILE A 65 -3.15 -10.59 3.21
C ILE A 65 -2.53 -10.27 4.57
N ASN A 66 -2.20 -8.99 4.82
CA ASN A 66 -1.66 -8.57 6.11
C ASN A 66 -2.64 -8.74 7.26
N ASP A 67 -3.94 -8.55 7.02
CA ASP A 67 -4.98 -8.80 8.02
C ASP A 67 -5.09 -10.29 8.35
N GLU A 68 -5.03 -11.18 7.35
CA GLU A 68 -4.99 -12.63 7.57
C GLU A 68 -3.76 -13.05 8.37
N PHE A 69 -2.56 -12.54 8.05
CA PHE A 69 -1.36 -12.81 8.85
C PHE A 69 -1.51 -12.35 10.30
N ARG A 70 -2.15 -11.20 10.56
CA ARG A 70 -2.38 -10.73 11.93
C ARG A 70 -3.37 -11.62 12.66
N HIS A 71 -4.43 -12.07 11.99
CA HIS A 71 -5.40 -12.99 12.57
C HIS A 71 -4.73 -14.32 12.92
N ASN A 72 -3.87 -14.84 12.04
CA ASN A 72 -3.14 -16.08 12.28
C ASN A 72 -2.07 -15.91 13.38
N ASN A 73 -1.34 -14.79 13.38
CA ASN A 73 -0.31 -14.46 14.39
C ASN A 73 -0.87 -14.07 15.76
N HIS A 74 -2.16 -13.75 15.90
CA HIS A 74 -2.79 -13.71 17.23
C HIS A 74 -2.84 -15.08 17.92
N THR A 75 -2.48 -16.16 17.21
CA THR A 75 -2.28 -17.51 17.77
C THR A 75 -0.83 -17.79 18.16
N TYR A 76 0.15 -17.01 17.66
CA TYR A 76 1.58 -17.22 17.94
C TYR A 76 2.32 -15.88 18.03
N GLU A 77 2.65 -15.48 19.26
CA GLU A 77 3.46 -14.30 19.56
C GLU A 77 4.89 -14.40 19.03
N ASN A 78 5.37 -13.27 18.49
CA ASN A 78 6.76 -12.84 18.35
C ASN A 78 7.69 -13.64 17.42
N GLU A 79 8.07 -13.01 16.30
CA GLU A 79 9.47 -12.79 15.92
C GLU A 79 9.51 -11.89 14.67
N ILE A 80 9.66 -10.58 14.88
CA ILE A 80 10.01 -9.66 13.79
C ILE A 80 11.52 -9.77 13.62
N ASN A 81 11.95 -10.52 12.62
CA ASN A 81 13.34 -10.53 12.18
C ASN A 81 13.64 -9.20 11.48
N ASP A 82 14.35 -8.35 12.22
CA ASP A 82 14.79 -7.02 11.89
C ASP A 82 16.00 -7.12 10.95
N ASN A 83 15.80 -7.34 9.64
CA ASN A 83 16.93 -7.40 8.68
C ASN A 83 16.62 -7.28 7.18
N ASN A 84 15.52 -6.65 6.74
CA ASN A 84 15.29 -6.41 5.30
C ASN A 84 15.03 -4.94 4.97
N ILE A 85 16.00 -4.08 5.29
CA ILE A 85 16.25 -2.86 4.51
C ILE A 85 16.98 -3.28 3.23
N LYS A 86 16.30 -4.01 2.35
CA LYS A 86 16.74 -4.22 0.97
C LYS A 86 15.57 -4.73 0.15
N THR A 87 15.38 -4.09 -0.99
CA THR A 87 14.59 -4.56 -2.14
C THR A 87 13.09 -4.75 -1.91
N LEU A 88 12.35 -3.62 -1.86
CA LEU A 88 10.92 -3.58 -2.24
C LEU A 88 10.71 -3.12 -3.69
N PHE A 89 11.79 -2.90 -4.43
CA PHE A 89 11.78 -2.39 -5.81
C PHE A 89 12.63 -3.26 -6.74
N ASP A 90 12.52 -4.58 -6.62
CA ASP A 90 13.03 -5.46 -7.67
C ASP A 90 11.88 -6.21 -8.36
N GLU A 91 11.69 -5.78 -9.60
CA GLU A 91 11.40 -6.53 -10.81
C GLU A 91 10.29 -7.60 -10.77
N SER A 92 9.19 -7.28 -11.44
CA SER A 92 8.66 -8.10 -12.53
C SER A 92 7.62 -7.26 -13.25
N ASP A 93 7.95 -6.81 -14.46
CA ASP A 93 7.20 -7.10 -15.67
C ASP A 93 7.85 -6.31 -16.82
N ALA A 94 8.10 -6.99 -17.94
CA ALA A 94 8.61 -6.39 -19.16
C ALA A 94 7.61 -5.34 -19.67
N PHE A 95 7.79 -4.10 -19.21
CA PHE A 95 7.06 -2.91 -19.65
C PHE A 95 8.03 -1.97 -20.37
N ASN A 96 7.52 -1.21 -21.34
CA ASN A 96 8.28 -0.22 -22.12
C ASN A 96 9.33 0.49 -21.27
N LEU A 97 10.58 0.53 -21.75
CA LEU A 97 11.71 1.20 -21.10
C LEU A 97 11.34 2.64 -20.67
N GLU A 98 10.54 3.31 -21.49
CA GLU A 98 9.99 4.65 -21.25
C GLU A 98 9.07 4.71 -20.01
N CYS A 99 8.18 3.73 -19.82
CA CYS A 99 7.30 3.64 -18.65
C CYS A 99 8.10 3.37 -17.36
N ILE A 100 9.16 2.55 -17.44
CA ILE A 100 10.04 2.26 -16.30
C ILE A 100 10.79 3.53 -15.88
N GLU A 101 11.29 4.32 -16.84
CA GLU A 101 11.96 5.58 -16.54
C GLU A 101 11.03 6.63 -15.92
N GLU A 102 9.79 6.72 -16.39
CA GLU A 102 8.79 7.61 -15.80
C GLU A 102 8.41 7.20 -14.37
N GLU A 103 8.18 5.91 -14.11
CA GLU A 103 7.90 5.40 -12.77
C GLU A 103 9.10 5.60 -11.83
N ARG A 104 10.33 5.42 -12.34
CA ARG A 104 11.55 5.71 -11.58
C ARG A 104 11.65 7.18 -11.21
N LYS A 105 11.41 8.10 -12.17
CA LYS A 105 11.39 9.56 -11.92
C LYS A 105 10.34 9.95 -10.88
N LYS A 106 9.14 9.34 -10.92
CA LYS A 106 8.10 9.57 -9.89
C LYS A 106 8.55 9.09 -8.52
N THR A 107 9.17 7.91 -8.46
CA THR A 107 9.68 7.30 -7.23
C THR A 107 10.80 8.14 -6.61
N ASP A 108 11.74 8.62 -7.43
CA ASP A 108 12.83 9.48 -6.99
C ASP A 108 12.32 10.81 -6.43
N LYS A 109 11.37 11.47 -7.11
CA LYS A 109 10.72 12.68 -6.62
C LYS A 109 9.99 12.44 -5.29
N LEU A 110 9.28 11.34 -5.15
CA LEU A 110 8.61 10.98 -3.89
C LEU A 110 9.63 10.81 -2.75
N ASN A 111 10.76 10.15 -3.03
CA ASN A 111 11.84 9.97 -2.05
C ASN A 111 12.44 11.31 -1.62
N GLU A 112 12.59 12.28 -2.52
CA GLU A 112 13.01 13.65 -2.18
C GLU A 112 11.99 14.34 -1.26
N PHE A 113 10.70 14.24 -1.57
CA PHE A 113 9.64 14.82 -0.74
C PHE A 113 9.61 14.19 0.67
N VAL A 114 9.78 12.88 0.77
CA VAL A 114 9.83 12.18 2.07
C VAL A 114 11.02 12.67 2.90
N LYS A 115 12.19 12.91 2.28
CA LYS A 115 13.36 13.48 2.98
C LYS A 115 13.09 14.87 3.56
N CYS A 116 12.20 15.66 2.96
CA CYS A 116 11.81 16.98 3.48
C CYS A 116 10.83 16.92 4.66
N LEU A 117 10.26 15.75 4.99
CA LEU A 117 9.44 15.55 6.19
C LEU A 117 10.31 15.54 7.45
N SER A 118 9.74 15.89 8.61
CA SER A 118 10.46 15.73 9.89
C SER A 118 10.65 14.25 10.23
N PRO A 119 11.60 13.87 11.10
CA PRO A 119 11.83 12.47 11.46
C PRO A 119 10.56 11.75 11.94
N ARG A 120 9.73 12.42 12.75
CA ARG A 120 8.44 11.87 13.19
C ARG A 120 7.43 11.68 12.06
N GLN A 121 7.41 12.58 11.08
CA GLN A 121 6.55 12.48 9.91
C GLN A 121 7.01 11.35 8.97
N GLN A 122 8.32 11.18 8.78
CA GLN A 122 8.88 10.06 8.04
C GLN A 122 8.54 8.73 8.71
N GLN A 123 8.71 8.65 10.03
CA GLN A 123 8.43 7.44 10.81
C GLN A 123 6.97 7.02 10.69
N ILE A 124 5.99 7.93 10.85
CA ILE A 124 4.58 7.55 10.74
C ILE A 124 4.20 7.11 9.33
N ILE A 125 4.77 7.75 8.29
CA ILE A 125 4.54 7.37 6.89
C ILE A 125 5.12 5.98 6.63
N HIS A 126 6.31 5.70 7.14
CA HIS A 126 6.94 4.39 7.03
C HIS A 126 6.11 3.31 7.72
N LEU A 127 5.78 3.50 8.99
CA LEU A 127 4.99 2.54 9.77
C LEU A 127 3.64 2.25 9.11
N TYR A 128 2.98 3.26 8.56
CA TYR A 128 1.65 3.08 7.97
C TYR A 128 1.70 2.54 6.55
N TYR A 129 2.49 3.10 5.63
CA TYR A 129 2.46 2.70 4.22
C TYR A 129 3.43 1.57 3.87
N ILE A 130 4.56 1.48 4.58
CA ILE A 130 5.58 0.49 4.31
C ILE A 130 5.35 -0.74 5.18
N GLU A 131 5.29 -0.57 6.50
CA GLU A 131 5.04 -1.67 7.44
C GLU A 131 3.55 -2.03 7.61
N GLN A 132 2.64 -1.23 7.04
CA GLN A 132 1.20 -1.50 7.05
C GLN A 132 0.61 -1.60 8.47
N ARG A 133 1.22 -0.97 9.47
CA ARG A 133 0.78 -0.99 10.88
C ARG A 133 -0.58 -0.31 11.05
N LYS A 134 -1.43 -0.88 11.91
CA LYS A 134 -2.70 -0.24 12.31
C LYS A 134 -2.40 0.94 13.21
N TYR A 135 -3.29 1.93 13.26
CA TYR A 135 -3.07 3.11 14.10
C TYR A 135 -2.85 2.78 15.58
N ASP A 136 -3.47 1.73 16.11
CA ASP A 136 -3.24 1.29 17.49
C ASP A 136 -1.81 0.77 17.70
N ASP A 137 -1.26 0.01 16.75
CA ASP A 137 0.13 -0.45 16.78
C ASP A 137 1.08 0.75 16.69
N ILE A 138 0.77 1.71 15.82
CA ILE A 138 1.55 2.95 15.65
C ILE A 138 1.54 3.78 16.94
N CYS A 139 0.40 3.83 17.66
CA CYS A 139 0.33 4.50 18.97
C CYS A 139 1.32 3.89 19.95
N ARG A 140 1.36 2.54 20.03
CA ARG A 140 2.27 1.80 20.90
C ARG A 140 3.73 2.03 20.52
N ILE A 141 4.07 1.91 19.24
CA ILE A 141 5.43 2.07 18.71
C ILE A 141 5.94 3.51 18.92
N MET A 142 5.10 4.51 18.65
CA MET A 142 5.50 5.92 18.72
C MET A 142 5.32 6.55 20.11
N GLY A 143 4.70 5.83 21.06
CA GLY A 143 4.43 6.33 22.41
C GLY A 143 3.50 7.55 22.45
N ILE A 144 2.55 7.66 21.52
CA ILE A 144 1.62 8.79 21.41
C ILE A 144 0.18 8.30 21.31
N ASN A 145 -0.77 9.16 21.69
CA ASN A 145 -2.19 8.83 21.62
C ASN A 145 -2.73 8.79 20.18
N TYR A 146 -3.88 8.13 20.01
CA TYR A 146 -4.52 7.92 18.70
C TYR A 146 -4.86 9.21 17.95
N GLN A 147 -5.27 10.26 18.67
CA GLN A 147 -5.52 11.57 18.06
C GLN A 147 -4.23 12.20 17.52
N SER A 148 -3.12 12.04 18.24
CA SER A 148 -1.79 12.50 17.83
C SER A 148 -1.30 11.76 16.60
N VAL A 149 -1.49 10.43 16.53
CA VAL A 149 -1.20 9.63 15.32
C VAL A 149 -1.99 10.15 14.13
N ARG A 150 -3.32 10.30 14.25
CA ARG A 150 -4.16 10.84 13.17
C ARG A 150 -3.73 12.24 12.71
N ASN A 151 -3.47 13.14 13.67
CA ASN A 151 -3.04 14.50 13.37
C ASN A 151 -1.67 14.52 12.66
N LEU A 152 -0.71 13.71 13.14
CA LEU A 152 0.62 13.62 12.56
C LEU A 152 0.57 13.03 11.15
N MET A 153 -0.24 11.99 10.93
CA MET A 153 -0.46 11.37 9.63
C MET A 153 -1.05 12.37 8.64
N HIS A 154 -2.12 13.05 9.04
CA HIS A 154 -2.78 14.06 8.22
C HIS A 154 -1.83 15.20 7.82
N ARG A 155 -1.07 15.75 8.78
CA ARG A 155 -0.08 16.80 8.50
C ARG A 155 1.03 16.33 7.57
N SER A 156 1.46 15.07 7.70
CA SER A 156 2.47 14.47 6.82
C SER A 156 1.98 14.39 5.38
N LEU A 157 0.75 13.91 5.18
CA LEU A 157 0.11 13.83 3.86
C LEU A 157 -0.14 15.19 3.23
N LEU A 158 -0.59 16.19 4.00
CA LEU A 158 -0.75 17.55 3.51
C LEU A 158 0.57 18.15 3.02
N LYS A 159 1.67 17.91 3.76
CA LYS A 159 2.99 18.40 3.37
C LYS A 159 3.48 17.73 2.09
N LEU A 160 3.32 16.41 1.96
CA LEU A 160 3.64 15.67 0.73
C LEU A 160 2.85 16.20 -0.48
N ARG A 161 1.53 16.39 -0.33
CA ARG A 161 0.67 16.96 -1.38
C ARG A 161 1.08 18.36 -1.79
N PHE A 162 1.41 19.21 -0.82
CA PHE A 162 1.88 20.57 -1.10
C PHE A 162 3.18 20.56 -1.91
N MET A 163 4.12 19.69 -1.58
CA MET A 163 5.38 19.57 -2.33
C MET A 163 5.14 19.05 -3.75
N ALA A 164 4.28 18.04 -3.92
CA ALA A 164 3.92 17.50 -5.24
C ALA A 164 3.25 18.57 -6.13
N ALA A 165 2.26 19.30 -5.61
CA ALA A 165 1.57 20.34 -6.37
C ALA A 165 2.50 21.51 -6.77
N LYS A 166 3.49 21.85 -5.94
CA LYS A 166 4.47 22.89 -6.26
C LYS A 166 5.39 22.49 -7.42
N THR A 167 5.70 21.20 -7.57
CA THR A 167 6.54 20.68 -8.64
C THR A 167 5.82 20.60 -9.99
N GLU A 168 4.48 20.52 -10.00
CA GLU A 168 3.66 20.54 -11.22
C GLU A 168 3.33 21.97 -11.72
N ALA A 169 3.54 22.98 -10.87
CA ALA A 169 3.27 24.38 -11.19
C ALA A 169 4.47 25.15 -11.80
N ILE A 170 5.57 24.44 -12.09
CA ILE A 170 6.82 24.96 -12.69
C ILE A 170 7.06 24.18 -13.99
#